data_AF-A0A0A2HT12-F1
#
_entry.id   AF-A0A0A2HT12-F1
#
_cell.length_a   1.000
_cell.length_b   1.000
_cell.length_c   1.000
_cell.angle_alpha   90.00
_cell.angle_beta   90.00
_cell.angle_gamma   90.00
#
_symmetry.space_group_name_H-M   'P 1'
#
loop_
_entity.id
_entity.type
_entity.pdbx_description
1 polymer ?
#
loop_
_entity_poly.entity_id
_entity_poly.type
_entity_poly.pdbx_seq_one_letter_code
_entity_poly.pdbx_strand_id
1 'polypeptide(L)'
;MLTIGGCAMQQPVPLPSTFEVQPLVKEMWTPKADNLVLVLDASSSMSQGYNGFEKFDIGRRMLSRFNKTMPDLSINVELRSFGHSLSYSLASTVPVYGLSPYSRAGVANALSTIVPAGGPSPMEKSLQAVADDLKGAEGKIAMVVVSDGKDMGNAPMAAARELNARYGDRLCIYTVLVGDDAAGRTLLSGISQVTRCGQAITADDVNTGAAMADFVTTVLLDKADSWIFKDIKFESDKAVLMASSFPSLDRILQILRDNPELSVEIQGHTDSTASAVYNIDLSQRRAQAVMQFLQGKGIAAARMTARGYGEGRPIDTNDTEEGKANNRRVELKPLP
;
A
#
# COMPACT_ATOMS: atom_id res chain seq x y z
N MET A 1 7.46 27.85 -50.27
CA MET A 1 7.50 26.95 -49.10
C MET A 1 6.76 27.64 -47.97
N LEU A 2 5.53 27.22 -47.69
CA LEU A 2 4.77 27.63 -46.51
C LEU A 2 4.53 26.36 -45.70
N THR A 3 5.31 26.16 -44.64
CA THR A 3 5.15 25.03 -43.72
C THR A 3 4.21 25.46 -42.59
N ILE A 4 2.99 24.92 -42.61
CA ILE A 4 2.01 25.07 -41.52
C ILE A 4 2.37 24.02 -40.47
N GLY A 5 2.96 24.46 -39.34
CA GLY A 5 3.15 23.62 -38.17
C GLY A 5 1.83 23.45 -37.43
N GLY A 6 1.19 22.29 -37.58
CA GLY A 6 0.04 21.91 -36.77
C GLY A 6 0.49 21.48 -35.37
N CYS A 7 0.05 22.21 -34.34
CA CYS A 7 0.13 21.75 -32.96
C CYS A 7 -0.80 20.54 -32.80
N ALA A 8 -0.24 19.36 -32.54
CA ALA A 8 -1.00 18.21 -32.11
C ALA A 8 -1.51 18.46 -30.67
N MET A 9 -2.77 18.88 -30.54
CA MET A 9 -3.48 18.78 -29.27
C MET A 9 -3.69 17.30 -28.97
N GLN A 10 -3.06 16.79 -27.91
CA GLN A 10 -3.37 15.47 -27.39
C GLN A 10 -4.86 15.42 -27.05
N GLN A 11 -5.58 14.48 -27.67
CA GLN A 11 -6.99 14.26 -27.36
C GLN A 11 -7.11 13.77 -25.91
N PRO A 12 -8.14 14.22 -25.16
CA PRO A 12 -8.39 13.74 -23.81
C PRO A 12 -8.61 12.23 -23.86
N VAL A 13 -7.76 11.48 -23.13
CA VAL A 13 -7.95 10.04 -22.95
C VAL A 13 -9.24 9.85 -22.15
N PRO A 14 -10.28 9.19 -22.70
CA PRO A 14 -11.49 8.92 -21.94
C PRO A 14 -11.13 8.07 -20.72
N LEU A 15 -11.73 8.35 -19.57
CA LEU A 15 -11.60 7.46 -18.42
C LEU A 15 -12.01 6.04 -18.85
N PRO A 16 -11.22 5.00 -18.55
CA PRO A 16 -11.56 3.63 -18.91
C PRO A 16 -12.94 3.27 -18.36
N SER A 17 -13.76 2.60 -19.18
CA SER A 17 -15.16 2.25 -18.88
C SER A 17 -15.31 1.37 -17.64
N THR A 18 -14.24 0.67 -17.26
CA THR A 18 -14.15 -0.16 -16.05
C THR A 18 -12.75 0.00 -15.45
N PHE A 19 -12.68 0.20 -14.12
CA PHE A 19 -11.43 0.12 -13.36
C PHE A 19 -11.33 -1.30 -12.79
N GLU A 20 -10.40 -2.08 -13.31
CA GLU A 20 -10.09 -3.40 -12.77
C GLU A 20 -9.02 -3.25 -11.68
N VAL A 21 -9.30 -3.74 -10.48
CA VAL A 21 -8.35 -3.70 -9.37
C VAL A 21 -7.24 -4.71 -9.67
N GLN A 22 -6.00 -4.26 -9.71
CA GLN A 22 -4.85 -5.16 -9.69
C GLN A 22 -4.64 -5.60 -8.23
N PRO A 23 -4.83 -6.89 -7.89
CA PRO A 23 -4.73 -7.34 -6.51
C PRO A 23 -3.28 -7.26 -6.02
N LEU A 24 -3.10 -6.72 -4.82
CA LEU A 24 -1.84 -6.79 -4.07
C LEU A 24 -1.96 -7.93 -3.06
N VAL A 25 -1.21 -9.01 -3.29
CA VAL A 25 -1.22 -10.18 -2.41
C VAL A 25 -0.59 -9.78 -1.08
N LYS A 26 -1.41 -9.70 -0.02
CA LYS A 26 -1.01 -9.17 1.31
C LYS A 26 0.30 -9.75 1.80
N GLU A 27 0.47 -11.06 1.65
CA GLU A 27 1.65 -11.79 2.11
C GLU A 27 2.92 -11.13 1.58
N MET A 28 2.93 -10.63 0.35
CA MET A 28 4.09 -10.03 -0.33
C MET A 28 4.63 -8.75 0.29
N TRP A 29 3.90 -8.15 1.22
CA TRP A 29 4.15 -6.79 1.61
C TRP A 29 4.17 -6.66 3.12
N THR A 30 5.16 -5.94 3.61
CA THR A 30 5.15 -5.40 4.96
C THR A 30 4.67 -3.96 4.91
N PRO A 31 3.85 -3.51 5.87
CA PRO A 31 3.48 -2.10 5.95
C PRO A 31 4.74 -1.22 6.07
N LYS A 32 4.91 -0.29 5.14
CA LYS A 32 5.94 0.76 5.17
C LYS A 32 5.57 1.90 6.11
N ALA A 33 4.27 2.04 6.42
CA ALA A 33 3.73 3.02 7.34
C ALA A 33 2.78 2.36 8.35
N ASP A 34 2.76 2.89 9.58
CA ASP A 34 1.87 2.45 10.65
C ASP A 34 0.57 3.26 10.65
N ASN A 35 0.61 4.48 10.13
CA ASN A 35 -0.53 5.39 10.03
C ASN A 35 -0.65 5.93 8.60
N LEU A 36 -1.84 5.83 8.02
CA LEU A 36 -2.19 6.42 6.73
C LEU A 36 -3.17 7.58 6.96
N VAL A 37 -2.83 8.75 6.45
CA VAL A 37 -3.72 9.92 6.44
C VAL A 37 -4.13 10.22 5.01
N LEU A 38 -5.42 10.18 4.73
CA LEU A 38 -6.00 10.57 3.45
C LEU A 38 -6.62 11.95 3.60
N VAL A 39 -6.22 12.91 2.77
CA VAL A 39 -6.77 14.28 2.76
C VAL A 39 -7.40 14.56 1.41
N LEU A 40 -8.70 14.85 1.39
CA LEU A 40 -9.46 15.20 0.19
C LEU A 40 -9.90 16.67 0.20
N ASP A 41 -9.51 17.39 -0.83
CA ASP A 41 -10.01 18.73 -1.12
C ASP A 41 -11.47 18.68 -1.59
N ALA A 42 -12.34 19.40 -0.89
CA ALA A 42 -13.75 19.57 -1.22
C ALA A 42 -14.11 21.04 -1.51
N SER A 43 -13.12 21.91 -1.71
CA SER A 43 -13.29 23.35 -1.94
C SER A 43 -14.01 23.70 -3.24
N SER A 44 -14.36 24.98 -3.40
CA SER A 44 -15.09 25.45 -4.57
C SER A 44 -14.32 25.27 -5.89
N SER A 45 -12.98 25.32 -5.89
CA SER A 45 -12.17 25.06 -7.10
C SER A 45 -12.35 23.62 -7.62
N MET A 46 -12.64 22.68 -6.73
CA MET A 46 -12.88 21.27 -7.06
C MET A 46 -14.22 21.01 -7.76
N SER A 47 -15.12 22.00 -7.83
CA SER A 47 -16.35 21.93 -8.64
C SER A 47 -16.11 22.17 -10.14
N GLN A 48 -14.91 22.62 -10.52
CA GLN A 48 -14.55 22.83 -11.93
C GLN A 48 -14.47 21.49 -12.67
N GLY A 49 -14.89 21.50 -13.94
CA GLY A 49 -14.79 20.34 -14.82
C GLY A 49 -13.36 20.09 -15.31
N TYR A 50 -12.98 18.82 -15.40
CA TYR A 50 -11.76 18.33 -16.03
C TYR A 50 -12.05 16.99 -16.72
N ASN A 51 -11.71 16.85 -18.00
CA ASN A 51 -11.97 15.66 -18.81
C ASN A 51 -13.43 15.13 -18.73
N GLY A 52 -14.40 16.04 -18.66
CA GLY A 52 -15.83 15.71 -18.62
C GLY A 52 -16.39 15.31 -17.25
N PHE A 53 -15.60 15.43 -16.17
CA PHE A 53 -16.04 15.16 -14.80
C PHE A 53 -15.68 16.34 -13.88
N GLU A 54 -16.40 16.52 -12.78
CA GLU A 54 -15.95 17.44 -11.73
C GLU A 54 -14.66 16.93 -11.09
N LYS A 55 -13.71 17.82 -10.80
CA LYS A 55 -12.44 17.47 -10.15
C LYS A 55 -12.67 16.78 -8.80
N PHE A 56 -13.64 17.22 -8.00
CA PHE A 56 -14.00 16.57 -6.75
C PHE A 56 -14.31 15.08 -6.95
N ASP A 57 -15.11 14.76 -7.97
CA ASP A 57 -15.48 13.40 -8.30
C ASP A 57 -14.28 12.57 -8.75
N ILE A 58 -13.35 13.17 -9.50
CA ILE A 58 -12.08 12.52 -9.87
C ILE A 58 -11.27 12.19 -8.60
N GLY A 59 -11.09 13.16 -7.70
CA GLY A 59 -10.34 12.97 -6.46
C GLY A 59 -10.96 11.90 -5.54
N ARG A 60 -12.28 11.94 -5.34
CA ARG A 60 -13.01 10.95 -4.55
C ARG A 60 -12.94 9.55 -5.17
N ARG A 61 -13.06 9.43 -6.50
CA ARG A 61 -12.89 8.15 -7.21
C ARG A 61 -11.47 7.62 -7.11
N MET A 62 -10.45 8.47 -7.17
CA MET A 62 -9.06 8.09 -6.99
C MET A 62 -8.84 7.49 -5.59
N LEU A 63 -9.31 8.13 -4.52
CA LEU A 63 -9.21 7.58 -3.17
C LEU A 63 -10.04 6.29 -2.99
N SER A 64 -11.19 6.19 -3.64
CA SER A 64 -11.98 4.94 -3.66
C SER A 64 -11.20 3.80 -4.32
N ARG A 65 -10.50 4.06 -5.42
CA ARG A 65 -9.64 3.09 -6.12
C ARG A 65 -8.41 2.73 -5.28
N PHE A 66 -7.78 3.71 -4.64
CA PHE A 66 -6.69 3.49 -3.69
C PHE A 66 -7.13 2.53 -2.57
N ASN A 67 -8.24 2.84 -1.89
CA ASN A 67 -8.79 1.99 -0.83
C ASN A 67 -9.20 0.59 -1.30
N LYS A 68 -9.69 0.44 -2.55
CA LYS A 68 -9.98 -0.89 -3.13
C LYS A 68 -8.74 -1.70 -3.47
N THR A 69 -7.63 -1.03 -3.78
CA THR A 69 -6.37 -1.65 -4.21
C THR A 69 -5.48 -2.03 -3.04
N MET A 70 -5.56 -1.30 -1.92
CA MET A 70 -4.85 -1.63 -0.67
C MET A 70 -5.06 -3.10 -0.28
N PRO A 71 -4.01 -3.86 0.11
CA PRO A 71 -4.20 -5.14 0.79
C PRO A 71 -4.76 -4.93 2.21
N ASP A 72 -5.17 -6.01 2.88
CA ASP A 72 -5.64 -5.93 4.27
C ASP A 72 -4.45 -5.73 5.22
N LEU A 73 -4.16 -4.47 5.55
CA LEU A 73 -3.03 -4.06 6.38
C LEU A 73 -3.44 -3.83 7.84
N SER A 74 -2.54 -4.14 8.77
CA SER A 74 -2.68 -3.81 10.20
C SER A 74 -2.09 -2.43 10.49
N ILE A 75 -2.73 -1.39 9.96
CA ILE A 75 -2.33 0.02 10.12
C ILE A 75 -3.51 0.84 10.65
N ASN A 76 -3.24 2.04 11.16
CA ASN A 76 -4.29 3.03 11.42
C ASN A 76 -4.56 3.88 10.18
N VAL A 77 -5.80 4.32 9.99
CA VAL A 77 -6.20 5.21 8.90
C VAL A 77 -6.99 6.39 9.45
N GLU A 78 -6.71 7.58 8.94
CA GLU A 78 -7.54 8.78 9.04
C GLU A 78 -7.98 9.21 7.63
N LEU A 79 -9.23 9.67 7.48
CA LEU A 79 -9.70 10.36 6.29
C LEU A 79 -10.25 11.73 6.69
N ARG A 80 -9.65 12.76 6.12
CA ARG A 80 -10.01 14.15 6.34
C ARG A 80 -10.43 14.81 5.03
N SER A 81 -11.37 15.74 5.13
CA SER A 81 -11.71 16.64 4.04
C SER A 81 -11.70 18.09 4.48
N PHE A 82 -11.46 19.01 3.55
CA PHE A 82 -11.43 20.44 3.83
C PHE A 82 -12.10 21.26 2.73
N GLY A 83 -12.37 22.53 3.02
CA GLY A 83 -12.90 23.48 2.04
C GLY A 83 -14.42 23.47 1.91
N HIS A 84 -15.11 22.88 2.89
CA HIS A 84 -16.56 22.70 2.89
C HIS A 84 -17.36 24.02 2.82
N SER A 85 -18.57 23.97 2.25
CA SER A 85 -19.58 25.03 2.32
C SER A 85 -20.16 25.14 3.71
N LEU A 86 -20.56 26.37 4.04
CA LEU A 86 -21.23 26.68 5.30
C LEU A 86 -22.54 25.90 5.50
N SER A 87 -23.16 25.43 4.40
CA SER A 87 -24.36 24.58 4.46
C SER A 87 -24.06 23.14 4.87
N TYR A 88 -22.81 22.68 4.75
CA TYR A 88 -22.37 21.35 5.14
C TYR A 88 -21.65 21.37 6.48
N SER A 89 -20.69 22.29 6.65
CA SER A 89 -19.92 22.41 7.88
C SER A 89 -19.42 23.85 8.07
N LEU A 90 -19.46 24.32 9.32
CA LEU A 90 -18.81 25.57 9.72
C LEU A 90 -17.31 25.38 10.00
N ALA A 91 -16.84 24.13 10.10
CA ALA A 91 -15.43 23.82 10.28
C ALA A 91 -14.69 23.92 8.94
N SER A 92 -13.51 24.54 8.95
CA SER A 92 -12.65 24.63 7.75
C SER A 92 -12.16 23.26 7.27
N THR A 93 -12.16 22.25 8.13
CA THR A 93 -11.76 20.87 7.85
C THR A 93 -12.46 19.90 8.80
N VAL A 94 -12.72 18.67 8.36
CA VAL A 94 -13.49 17.64 9.09
C VAL A 94 -12.76 16.30 8.99
N PRO A 95 -12.45 15.62 10.13
CA PRO A 95 -12.03 14.21 10.13
C PRO A 95 -13.27 13.33 9.89
N VAL A 96 -13.46 12.91 8.64
CA VAL A 96 -14.61 12.11 8.20
C VAL A 96 -14.48 10.65 8.66
N TYR A 97 -13.23 10.19 8.84
CA TYR A 97 -12.87 8.94 9.50
C TYR A 97 -11.71 9.24 10.44
N GLY A 98 -11.94 9.15 11.75
CA GLY A 98 -10.88 9.39 12.74
C GLY A 98 -9.80 8.32 12.72
N LEU A 99 -8.61 8.66 13.20
CA LEU A 99 -7.47 7.75 13.27
C LEU A 99 -7.84 6.46 14.03
N SER A 100 -7.99 5.38 13.30
CA SER A 100 -8.45 4.09 13.83
C SER A 100 -7.98 2.93 12.96
N PRO A 101 -8.01 1.67 13.46
CA PRO A 101 -7.55 0.53 12.68
C PRO A 101 -8.24 0.43 11.31
N TYR A 102 -7.45 0.14 10.26
CA TYR A 102 -7.94 0.11 8.89
C TYR A 102 -9.13 -0.83 8.70
N SER A 103 -10.22 -0.27 8.16
CA SER A 103 -11.33 -1.03 7.63
C SER A 103 -11.65 -0.54 6.22
N ARG A 104 -11.49 -1.42 5.23
CA ARG A 104 -11.81 -1.11 3.83
C ARG A 104 -13.24 -0.59 3.67
N ALA A 105 -14.19 -1.25 4.33
CA ALA A 105 -15.59 -0.84 4.34
C ALA A 105 -15.80 0.47 5.09
N GLY A 106 -15.11 0.68 6.22
CA GLY A 106 -15.16 1.91 7.00
C GLY A 106 -14.70 3.13 6.19
N VAL A 107 -13.54 3.02 5.52
CA VAL A 107 -13.00 4.08 4.65
C VAL A 107 -13.91 4.30 3.44
N ALA A 108 -14.46 3.24 2.83
CA ALA A 108 -15.39 3.38 1.71
C ALA A 108 -16.68 4.10 2.12
N ASN A 109 -17.23 3.78 3.29
CA ASN A 109 -18.41 4.44 3.85
C ASN A 109 -18.11 5.91 4.13
N ALA A 110 -16.99 6.22 4.81
CA ALA A 110 -16.58 7.59 5.08
C ALA A 110 -16.34 8.40 3.79
N LEU A 111 -15.71 7.85 2.75
CA LEU A 111 -15.56 8.53 1.45
C LEU A 111 -16.91 8.86 0.81
N SER A 112 -17.94 8.04 1.03
CA SER A 112 -19.27 8.25 0.45
C SER A 112 -20.07 9.39 1.11
N THR A 113 -19.73 9.75 2.35
CA THR A 113 -20.37 10.85 3.08
C THR A 113 -19.72 12.21 2.80
N ILE A 114 -18.58 12.23 2.11
CA ILE A 114 -17.95 13.46 1.63
C ILE A 114 -18.74 13.94 0.43
N VAL A 115 -19.59 14.91 0.67
CA VAL A 115 -20.26 15.68 -0.37
C VAL A 115 -19.34 16.86 -0.68
N PRO A 116 -19.13 17.25 -1.94
CA PRO A 116 -18.41 18.48 -2.21
C PRO A 116 -19.21 19.60 -1.59
N ALA A 117 -18.55 20.37 -0.76
CA ALA A 117 -19.17 21.46 -0.08
C ALA A 117 -18.33 22.68 -0.47
N GLY A 118 -18.86 23.56 -1.30
CA GLY A 118 -18.06 24.67 -1.84
C GLY A 118 -17.61 25.68 -0.78
N GLY A 119 -16.37 26.11 -0.80
CA GLY A 119 -15.85 27.06 0.18
C GLY A 119 -14.45 27.54 -0.19
N PRO A 120 -13.74 28.22 0.74
CA PRO A 120 -12.33 28.53 0.56
C PRO A 120 -11.49 27.25 0.50
N SER A 121 -10.20 27.37 0.17
CA SER A 121 -9.28 26.24 0.03
C SER A 121 -8.27 26.15 1.20
N PRO A 122 -8.70 25.94 2.48
CA PRO A 122 -7.86 26.06 3.67
C PRO A 122 -6.99 24.83 3.92
N MET A 123 -6.15 24.45 2.95
CA MET A 123 -5.27 23.29 3.09
C MET A 123 -4.31 23.44 4.29
N GLU A 124 -3.87 24.65 4.62
CA GLU A 124 -3.05 24.92 5.79
C GLU A 124 -3.72 24.48 7.09
N LYS A 125 -5.03 24.72 7.24
CA LYS A 125 -5.79 24.30 8.42
C LYS A 125 -5.98 22.78 8.46
N SER A 126 -6.13 22.15 7.30
CA SER A 126 -6.19 20.69 7.20
C SER A 126 -4.89 20.07 7.68
N LEU A 127 -3.74 20.57 7.22
CA LEU A 127 -2.42 20.07 7.62
C LEU A 127 -2.13 20.30 9.11
N GLN A 128 -2.54 21.44 9.66
CA GLN A 128 -2.45 21.72 11.10
C GLN A 128 -3.32 20.75 11.92
N ALA A 129 -4.56 20.51 11.49
CA ALA A 129 -5.45 19.59 12.18
C ALA A 129 -4.96 18.14 12.14
N VAL A 130 -4.36 17.69 11.03
CA VAL A 130 -3.67 16.38 10.96
C VAL A 130 -2.53 16.30 11.98
N ALA A 131 -1.80 17.40 12.20
CA ALA A 131 -0.75 17.42 13.22
C ALA A 131 -1.31 17.14 14.62
N ASP A 132 -2.51 17.65 14.92
CA ASP A 132 -3.19 17.46 16.21
C ASP A 132 -3.80 16.07 16.34
N ASP A 133 -4.41 15.54 15.29
CA ASP A 133 -5.00 14.19 15.27
C ASP A 133 -3.93 13.10 15.46
N LEU A 134 -2.74 13.31 14.88
CA LEU A 134 -1.60 12.40 15.04
C LEU A 134 -0.86 12.55 16.38
N LYS A 135 -1.34 13.40 17.31
CA LYS A 135 -0.70 13.58 18.61
C LYS A 135 -0.75 12.29 19.42
N GLY A 136 0.43 11.70 19.65
CA GLY A 136 0.57 10.42 20.35
C GLY A 136 0.52 9.20 19.44
N ALA A 137 0.30 9.36 18.13
CA ALA A 137 0.50 8.30 17.18
C ALA A 137 2.00 7.93 17.11
N GLU A 138 2.30 6.64 17.23
CA GLU A 138 3.65 6.09 17.07
C GLU A 138 3.85 5.55 15.64
N GLY A 139 5.09 5.28 15.25
CA GLY A 139 5.40 4.70 13.94
C GLY A 139 5.42 5.68 12.76
N LYS A 140 5.66 5.15 11.56
CA LYS A 140 5.75 5.89 10.30
C LYS A 140 4.37 6.33 9.83
N ILE A 141 4.32 7.46 9.12
CA ILE A 141 3.12 8.15 8.66
C ILE A 141 3.24 8.35 7.14
N ALA A 142 2.27 7.81 6.40
CA ALA A 142 2.07 8.13 5.00
C ALA A 142 0.85 9.05 4.87
N MET A 143 1.02 10.25 4.33
CA MET A 143 -0.08 11.17 4.08
C MET A 143 -0.29 11.33 2.57
N VAL A 144 -1.51 11.09 2.08
CA VAL A 144 -1.90 11.29 0.69
C VAL A 144 -2.86 12.47 0.60
N VAL A 145 -2.45 13.54 -0.07
CA VAL A 145 -3.23 14.77 -0.26
C VAL A 145 -3.73 14.84 -1.69
N VAL A 146 -5.06 14.88 -1.88
CA VAL A 146 -5.71 14.93 -3.19
C VAL A 146 -6.41 16.28 -3.37
N SER A 147 -5.93 17.08 -4.33
CA SER A 147 -6.38 18.47 -4.52
C SER A 147 -6.04 18.99 -5.92
N ASP A 148 -6.70 20.05 -6.37
CA ASP A 148 -6.27 20.81 -7.54
C ASP A 148 -5.25 21.91 -7.22
N GLY A 149 -4.95 22.12 -5.93
CA GLY A 149 -3.96 23.07 -5.42
C GLY A 149 -4.31 24.54 -5.67
N LYS A 150 -5.55 24.83 -6.07
CA LYS A 150 -5.97 26.14 -6.52
C LYS A 150 -6.51 26.99 -5.35
N ASP A 151 -6.29 28.30 -5.44
CA ASP A 151 -6.77 29.30 -4.48
C ASP A 151 -6.24 29.15 -3.04
N MET A 152 -5.02 28.60 -2.88
CA MET A 152 -4.41 28.31 -1.56
C MET A 152 -3.24 29.23 -1.15
N GLY A 153 -2.69 30.00 -2.09
CA GLY A 153 -1.48 30.82 -1.85
C GLY A 153 -0.30 29.99 -1.34
N ASN A 154 0.51 30.57 -0.44
CA ASN A 154 1.72 29.94 0.09
C ASN A 154 1.57 29.35 1.51
N ALA A 155 0.43 29.56 2.17
CA ALA A 155 0.21 29.10 3.55
C ALA A 155 0.37 27.57 3.73
N PRO A 156 -0.08 26.71 2.78
CA PRO A 156 0.10 25.27 2.92
C PRO A 156 1.55 24.81 2.95
N MET A 157 2.47 25.54 2.28
CA MET A 157 3.90 25.22 2.32
C MET A 157 4.49 25.40 3.72
N ALA A 158 4.06 26.44 4.45
CA ALA A 158 4.52 26.65 5.83
C ALA A 158 3.97 25.55 6.74
N ALA A 159 2.69 25.21 6.63
CA ALA A 159 2.06 24.15 7.41
C ALA A 159 2.68 22.77 7.13
N ALA A 160 3.00 22.45 5.88
CA ALA A 160 3.69 21.21 5.52
C ALA A 160 5.10 21.13 6.14
N ARG A 161 5.85 22.23 6.15
CA ARG A 161 7.17 22.31 6.79
C ARG A 161 7.08 22.15 8.31
N GLU A 162 6.08 22.74 8.94
CA GLU A 162 5.83 22.57 10.37
C GLU A 162 5.46 21.11 10.72
N LEU A 163 4.60 20.49 9.91
CA LEU A 163 4.24 19.08 10.06
C LEU A 163 5.48 18.17 9.94
N ASN A 164 6.34 18.43 8.96
CA ASN A 164 7.61 17.71 8.81
C ASN A 164 8.61 18.02 9.94
N ALA A 165 8.66 19.25 10.46
CA ALA A 165 9.49 19.56 11.62
C ALA A 165 9.04 18.78 12.87
N ARG A 166 7.74 18.49 12.98
CA ARG A 166 7.17 17.73 14.10
C ARG A 166 7.40 16.21 14.00
N TYR A 167 7.29 15.64 12.81
CA TYR A 167 7.34 14.19 12.61
C TYR A 167 8.64 13.68 11.95
N GLY A 168 9.43 14.56 11.34
CA GLY A 168 10.73 14.26 10.74
C GLY A 168 10.67 13.12 9.73
N ASP A 169 11.66 12.23 9.77
CA ASP A 169 11.77 11.08 8.88
C ASP A 169 10.60 10.06 9.03
N ARG A 170 9.72 10.21 10.03
CA ARG A 170 8.51 9.40 10.15
C ARG A 170 7.45 9.79 9.13
N LEU A 171 7.48 10.99 8.55
CA LEU A 171 6.43 11.50 7.68
C LEU A 171 6.83 11.45 6.21
N CYS A 172 5.96 10.87 5.38
CA CYS A 172 6.00 10.96 3.93
C CYS A 172 4.74 11.64 3.41
N ILE A 173 4.89 12.72 2.64
CA ILE A 173 3.76 13.42 2.04
C ILE A 173 3.71 13.13 0.55
N TYR A 174 2.66 12.45 0.12
CA TYR A 174 2.34 12.19 -1.27
C TYR A 174 1.23 13.16 -1.69
N THR A 175 1.40 13.82 -2.82
CA THR A 175 0.38 14.73 -3.35
C THR A 175 -0.13 14.24 -4.70
N VAL A 176 -1.42 14.41 -4.92
CA VAL A 176 -2.13 13.99 -6.12
C VAL A 176 -2.84 15.20 -6.68
N LEU A 177 -2.31 15.74 -7.78
CA LEU A 177 -2.93 16.83 -8.51
C LEU A 177 -4.16 16.32 -9.25
N VAL A 178 -5.28 17.00 -9.06
CA VAL A 178 -6.51 16.78 -9.84
C VAL A 178 -6.71 17.94 -10.82
N GLY A 179 -6.69 17.62 -12.11
CA GLY A 179 -6.73 18.62 -13.18
C GLY A 179 -5.35 19.09 -13.60
N ASP A 180 -5.30 20.30 -14.16
CA ASP A 180 -4.16 20.80 -14.95
C ASP A 180 -3.60 22.14 -14.47
N ASP A 181 -4.02 22.64 -13.30
CA ASP A 181 -3.61 23.95 -12.78
C ASP A 181 -2.09 23.99 -12.51
N ALA A 182 -1.40 24.95 -13.14
CA ALA A 182 0.06 25.06 -13.07
C ALA A 182 0.55 25.55 -11.69
N ALA A 183 -0.20 26.47 -11.05
CA ALA A 183 0.14 26.95 -9.72
C ALA A 183 -0.11 25.85 -8.68
N GLY A 184 -1.24 25.13 -8.80
CA GLY A 184 -1.56 23.97 -7.99
C GLY A 184 -0.52 22.85 -8.12
N ARG A 185 -0.07 22.54 -9.35
CA ARG A 185 1.02 21.60 -9.59
C ARG A 185 2.30 22.00 -8.86
N THR A 186 2.67 23.28 -8.93
CA THR A 186 3.87 23.82 -8.27
C THR A 186 3.75 23.70 -6.74
N LEU A 187 2.60 24.06 -6.19
CA LEU A 187 2.32 23.97 -4.76
C LEU A 187 2.39 22.53 -4.25
N LEU A 188 1.66 21.61 -4.88
CA LEU A 188 1.60 20.20 -4.47
C LEU A 188 2.97 19.51 -4.59
N SER A 189 3.70 19.79 -5.67
CA SER A 189 5.09 19.34 -5.82
C SER A 189 5.95 19.84 -4.66
N GLY A 190 5.89 21.13 -4.35
CA GLY A 190 6.60 21.72 -3.22
C GLY A 190 6.26 21.07 -1.87
N ILE A 191 4.98 20.79 -1.61
CA ILE A 191 4.53 20.14 -0.37
C ILE A 191 5.12 18.73 -0.24
N SER A 192 5.05 17.92 -1.29
CA SER A 192 5.61 16.55 -1.24
C SER A 192 7.13 16.54 -0.98
N GLN A 193 7.85 17.48 -1.59
CA GLN A 193 9.30 17.64 -1.47
C GLN A 193 9.77 18.14 -0.10
N VAL A 194 8.86 18.59 0.77
CA VAL A 194 9.20 18.87 2.18
C VAL A 194 9.68 17.59 2.88
N THR A 195 9.17 16.43 2.47
CA THR A 195 9.57 15.13 3.00
C THR A 195 10.49 14.40 2.02
N ARG A 196 11.49 13.66 2.54
CA ARG A 196 12.48 12.95 1.70
C ARG A 196 11.88 11.83 0.85
N CYS A 197 10.81 11.22 1.33
CA CYS A 197 10.13 10.09 0.70
C CYS A 197 8.87 10.50 -0.08
N GLY A 198 8.47 11.76 -0.02
CA GLY A 198 7.26 12.24 -0.67
C GLY A 198 7.39 12.30 -2.19
N GLN A 199 6.26 12.13 -2.87
CA GLN A 199 6.17 12.25 -4.33
C GLN A 199 4.89 12.99 -4.72
N ALA A 200 4.98 13.79 -5.79
CA ALA A 200 3.82 14.36 -6.46
C ALA A 200 3.49 13.57 -7.72
N ILE A 201 2.23 13.23 -7.87
CA ILE A 201 1.64 12.60 -9.07
C ILE A 201 0.37 13.35 -9.47
N THR A 202 -0.23 12.97 -10.58
CA THR A 202 -1.57 13.39 -10.99
C THR A 202 -2.58 12.27 -10.83
N ALA A 203 -3.87 12.61 -10.77
CA ALA A 203 -4.93 11.60 -10.79
C ALA A 203 -4.95 10.79 -12.10
N ASP A 204 -4.43 11.35 -13.19
CA ASP A 204 -4.32 10.68 -14.49
C ASP A 204 -3.23 9.61 -14.48
N ASP A 205 -2.13 9.81 -13.75
CA ASP A 205 -1.02 8.85 -13.64
C ASP A 205 -1.46 7.52 -13.01
N VAL A 206 -2.53 7.51 -12.20
CA VAL A 206 -3.03 6.36 -11.45
C VAL A 206 -4.44 5.94 -11.86
N ASN A 207 -4.82 6.24 -13.11
CA ASN A 207 -6.17 5.97 -13.60
C ASN A 207 -6.43 4.50 -14.00
N THR A 208 -5.38 3.66 -14.04
CA THR A 208 -5.44 2.21 -14.30
C THR A 208 -5.21 1.38 -13.04
N GLY A 209 -5.62 0.11 -13.06
CA GLY A 209 -5.41 -0.83 -11.95
C GLY A 209 -3.93 -1.02 -11.60
N ALA A 210 -3.09 -1.25 -12.61
CA ALA A 210 -1.65 -1.43 -12.44
C ALA A 210 -0.99 -0.18 -11.85
N ALA A 211 -1.23 1.00 -12.43
CA ALA A 211 -0.62 2.23 -11.92
C ALA A 211 -1.11 2.60 -10.50
N MET A 212 -2.37 2.31 -10.17
CA MET A 212 -2.86 2.46 -8.80
C MET A 212 -2.19 1.48 -7.84
N ALA A 213 -1.97 0.23 -8.25
CA ALA A 213 -1.24 -0.75 -7.44
C ALA A 213 0.21 -0.32 -7.19
N ASP A 214 0.90 0.20 -8.21
CA ASP A 214 2.25 0.76 -8.07
C ASP A 214 2.27 1.94 -7.09
N PHE A 215 1.26 2.81 -7.16
CA PHE A 215 1.14 3.93 -6.23
C PHE A 215 0.86 3.48 -4.80
N VAL A 216 -0.07 2.54 -4.58
CA VAL A 216 -0.31 1.94 -3.25
C VAL A 216 0.96 1.31 -2.70
N THR A 217 1.70 0.58 -3.54
CA THR A 217 3.00 0.00 -3.15
C THR A 217 3.98 1.08 -2.72
N THR A 218 4.14 2.13 -3.53
CA THR A 218 5.04 3.26 -3.23
C THR A 218 4.71 3.92 -1.88
N VAL A 219 3.42 4.13 -1.60
CA VAL A 219 2.94 4.83 -0.40
C VAL A 219 3.04 3.94 0.84
N LEU A 220 2.63 2.67 0.75
CA LEU A 220 2.30 1.85 1.92
C LEU A 220 3.09 0.55 2.08
N LEU A 221 3.81 0.09 1.07
CA LEU A 221 4.31 -1.29 1.06
C LEU A 221 5.81 -1.34 0.82
N ASP A 222 6.49 -2.09 1.67
CA ASP A 222 7.82 -2.62 1.40
C ASP A 222 7.69 -4.09 1.00
N LYS A 223 8.58 -4.59 0.15
CA LYS A 223 8.61 -6.02 -0.18
C LYS A 223 8.87 -6.82 1.10
N ALA A 224 8.12 -7.88 1.33
CA ALA A 224 8.34 -8.76 2.46
C ALA A 224 9.74 -9.40 2.38
N ASP A 225 10.47 -9.37 3.49
CA ASP A 225 11.78 -10.03 3.61
C ASP A 225 11.68 -11.56 3.50
N SER A 226 10.55 -12.12 3.94
CA SER A 226 10.21 -13.54 3.83
C SER A 226 8.72 -13.78 4.11
N TRP A 227 8.22 -14.94 3.67
CA TRP A 227 6.87 -15.44 3.95
C TRP A 227 6.94 -16.71 4.79
N ILE A 228 6.34 -16.70 5.98
CA ILE A 228 6.39 -17.83 6.91
C ILE A 228 5.06 -18.62 6.86
N PHE A 229 5.16 -19.92 6.56
CA PHE A 229 4.06 -20.86 6.49
C PHE A 229 4.21 -21.94 7.59
N LYS A 230 3.45 -21.78 8.68
CA LYS A 230 3.44 -22.70 9.84
C LYS A 230 2.48 -23.89 9.68
N ASP A 231 1.63 -23.83 8.68
CA ASP A 231 0.55 -24.79 8.41
C ASP A 231 0.87 -25.74 7.25
N ILE A 232 2.07 -25.65 6.66
CA ILE A 232 2.59 -26.68 5.76
C ILE A 232 3.08 -27.87 6.60
N LYS A 233 2.29 -28.94 6.58
CA LYS A 233 2.49 -30.15 7.38
C LYS A 233 2.97 -31.30 6.51
N PHE A 234 3.77 -32.15 7.13
CA PHE A 234 4.29 -33.37 6.52
C PHE A 234 3.87 -34.57 7.35
N GLU A 235 3.73 -35.73 6.70
CA GLU A 235 3.62 -36.99 7.45
C GLU A 235 4.78 -37.14 8.44
N SER A 236 4.49 -37.78 9.58
CA SER A 236 5.49 -37.96 10.64
C SER A 236 6.77 -38.56 10.08
N ASP A 237 7.88 -37.90 10.37
CA ASP A 237 9.24 -38.29 9.96
C ASP A 237 9.50 -38.40 8.45
N LYS A 238 8.59 -37.85 7.63
CA LYS A 238 8.68 -37.89 6.16
C LYS A 238 8.66 -36.48 5.56
N ALA A 239 8.96 -36.44 4.26
CA ALA A 239 8.80 -35.27 3.39
C ALA A 239 7.58 -35.42 2.47
N VAL A 240 6.52 -36.07 2.96
CA VAL A 240 5.25 -36.23 2.24
C VAL A 240 4.29 -35.15 2.70
N LEU A 241 3.86 -34.27 1.79
CA LEU A 241 2.94 -33.18 2.08
C LEU A 241 1.55 -33.71 2.46
N MET A 242 1.01 -33.24 3.58
CA MET A 242 -0.35 -33.56 3.99
C MET A 242 -1.36 -32.71 3.23
N ALA A 243 -2.57 -33.24 3.00
CA ALA A 243 -3.65 -32.53 2.32
C ALA A 243 -4.05 -31.21 3.00
N SER A 244 -3.89 -31.12 4.32
CA SER A 244 -4.11 -29.89 5.10
C SER A 244 -3.17 -28.74 4.72
N SER A 245 -2.07 -29.02 4.02
CA SER A 245 -1.09 -28.02 3.58
C SER A 245 -1.49 -27.33 2.27
N PHE A 246 -2.43 -27.90 1.50
CA PHE A 246 -2.74 -27.40 0.16
C PHE A 246 -3.20 -25.93 0.14
N PRO A 247 -4.01 -25.41 1.09
CA PRO A 247 -4.33 -23.99 1.13
C PRO A 247 -3.09 -23.08 1.19
N SER A 248 -2.04 -23.47 1.93
CA SER A 248 -0.79 -22.71 2.01
C SER A 248 0.09 -22.88 0.80
N LEU A 249 0.14 -24.09 0.24
CA LEU A 249 0.85 -24.35 -1.00
C LEU A 249 0.23 -23.60 -2.18
N ASP A 250 -1.10 -23.49 -2.22
CA ASP A 250 -1.83 -22.70 -3.20
C ASP A 250 -1.56 -21.20 -3.02
N ARG A 251 -1.40 -20.71 -1.78
CA ARG A 251 -0.92 -19.34 -1.53
C ARG A 251 0.48 -19.10 -2.07
N ILE A 252 1.43 -20.01 -1.85
CA ILE A 252 2.78 -19.92 -2.42
C ILE A 252 2.72 -19.94 -3.95
N LEU A 253 1.91 -20.82 -4.53
CA LEU A 253 1.70 -20.91 -5.97
C LEU A 253 1.16 -19.60 -6.55
N GLN A 254 0.19 -18.99 -5.88
CA GLN A 254 -0.39 -17.70 -6.29
C GLN A 254 0.67 -16.58 -6.25
N ILE A 255 1.45 -16.48 -5.17
CA ILE A 255 2.57 -15.52 -5.06
C ILE A 255 3.51 -15.64 -6.26
N LEU A 256 3.90 -16.86 -6.65
CA LEU A 256 4.84 -17.08 -7.74
C LEU A 256 4.22 -16.87 -9.13
N ARG A 257 2.91 -17.03 -9.28
CA ARG A 257 2.19 -16.75 -10.53
C ARG A 257 1.99 -15.27 -10.76
N ASP A 258 1.63 -14.52 -9.72
CA ASP A 258 1.39 -13.08 -9.80
C ASP A 258 2.69 -12.30 -10.02
N ASN A 259 3.85 -12.95 -9.83
CA ASN A 259 5.16 -12.31 -9.92
C ASN A 259 6.10 -13.17 -10.78
N PRO A 260 5.97 -13.14 -12.11
CA PRO A 260 6.77 -13.98 -13.01
C PRO A 260 8.29 -13.78 -12.86
N GLU A 261 8.72 -12.58 -12.43
CA GLU A 261 10.12 -12.22 -12.21
C GLU A 261 10.66 -12.61 -10.82
N LEU A 262 9.78 -12.97 -9.87
CA LEU A 262 10.20 -13.31 -8.51
C LEU A 262 10.92 -14.66 -8.49
N SER A 263 12.16 -14.65 -7.98
CA SER A 263 12.91 -15.85 -7.61
C SER A 263 12.96 -16.00 -6.10
N VAL A 264 12.92 -17.23 -5.59
CA VAL A 264 12.77 -17.53 -4.16
C VAL A 264 13.66 -18.67 -3.68
N GLU A 265 14.06 -18.60 -2.42
CA GLU A 265 14.55 -19.74 -1.64
C GLU A 265 13.43 -20.29 -0.74
N ILE A 266 13.07 -21.56 -0.93
CA ILE A 266 12.19 -22.32 -0.07
C ILE A 266 13.03 -22.90 1.06
N GLN A 267 12.81 -22.42 2.27
CA GLN A 267 13.55 -22.76 3.47
C GLN A 267 12.73 -23.72 4.33
N GLY A 268 13.31 -24.88 4.64
CA GLY A 268 12.74 -25.83 5.59
C GLY A 268 13.35 -25.65 6.98
N HIS A 269 12.51 -25.71 8.02
CA HIS A 269 12.94 -25.64 9.42
C HIS A 269 12.32 -26.75 10.27
N THR A 270 13.01 -27.12 11.35
CA THR A 270 12.55 -28.08 12.34
C THR A 270 12.58 -27.46 13.73
N ASP A 271 11.97 -28.14 14.70
CA ASP A 271 12.26 -27.94 16.11
C ASP A 271 13.56 -28.66 16.52
N SER A 272 13.94 -28.54 17.80
CA SER A 272 15.17 -29.13 18.34
C SER A 272 15.02 -30.54 18.94
N THR A 273 14.02 -31.33 18.52
CA THR A 273 13.74 -32.64 19.14
C THR A 273 14.71 -33.74 18.69
N ALA A 274 15.20 -33.67 17.44
CA ALA A 274 16.11 -34.66 16.86
C ALA A 274 17.55 -34.13 16.78
N SER A 275 18.50 -34.96 16.34
CA SER A 275 19.88 -34.51 16.18
C SER A 275 19.99 -33.43 15.08
N ALA A 276 20.91 -32.48 15.24
CA ALA A 276 21.10 -31.41 14.27
C ALA A 276 21.32 -31.93 12.83
N VAL A 277 22.12 -33.01 12.66
CA VAL A 277 22.36 -33.65 11.36
C VAL A 277 21.05 -34.20 10.76
N TYR A 278 20.25 -34.86 11.58
CA TYR A 278 18.95 -35.38 11.16
C TYR A 278 17.99 -34.26 10.76
N ASN A 279 17.93 -33.20 11.56
CA ASN A 279 17.08 -32.03 11.33
C ASN A 279 17.46 -31.28 10.05
N ILE A 280 18.75 -31.19 9.72
CA ILE A 280 19.23 -30.62 8.45
C ILE A 280 18.76 -31.46 7.26
N ASP A 281 18.92 -32.78 7.29
CA ASP A 281 18.46 -33.66 6.21
C ASP A 281 16.93 -33.58 6.03
N LEU A 282 16.18 -33.71 7.14
CA LEU A 282 14.72 -33.69 7.12
C LEU A 282 14.17 -32.38 6.57
N SER A 283 14.70 -31.24 7.03
CA SER A 283 14.29 -29.93 6.54
C SER A 283 14.62 -29.74 5.05
N GLN A 284 15.76 -30.23 4.58
CA GLN A 284 16.14 -30.17 3.16
C GLN A 284 15.17 -30.95 2.28
N ARG A 285 14.83 -32.19 2.67
CA ARG A 285 13.85 -33.01 1.93
C ARG A 285 12.46 -32.36 1.92
N ARG A 286 12.04 -31.75 3.02
CA ARG A 286 10.76 -31.02 3.12
C ARG A 286 10.71 -29.81 2.21
N ALA A 287 11.76 -29.00 2.17
CA ALA A 287 11.87 -27.87 1.25
C ALA A 287 11.81 -28.32 -0.22
N GLN A 288 12.50 -29.44 -0.54
CA GLN A 288 12.46 -30.03 -1.88
C GLN A 288 11.06 -30.54 -2.26
N ALA A 289 10.32 -31.16 -1.33
CA ALA A 289 8.96 -31.61 -1.58
C ALA A 289 8.02 -30.45 -1.93
N VAL A 290 8.16 -29.30 -1.26
CA VAL A 290 7.42 -28.07 -1.60
C VAL A 290 7.81 -27.57 -3.00
N MET A 291 9.11 -27.51 -3.30
CA MET A 291 9.60 -27.10 -4.62
C MET A 291 9.05 -28.01 -5.74
N GLN A 292 9.06 -29.32 -5.54
CA GLN A 292 8.53 -30.30 -6.50
C GLN A 292 7.03 -30.15 -6.71
N PHE A 293 6.27 -29.90 -5.64
CA PHE A 293 4.84 -29.60 -5.75
C PHE A 293 4.60 -28.38 -6.64
N LEU A 294 5.33 -27.29 -6.42
CA LEU A 294 5.18 -26.04 -7.20
C LEU A 294 5.61 -26.21 -8.66
N GLN A 295 6.67 -26.97 -8.91
CA GLN A 295 7.08 -27.35 -10.27
C GLN A 295 5.97 -28.14 -10.99
N GLY A 296 5.36 -29.10 -10.31
CA GLY A 296 4.21 -29.86 -10.83
C GLY A 296 2.98 -28.99 -11.14
N LYS A 297 2.92 -27.77 -10.59
CA LYS A 297 1.89 -26.76 -10.86
C LYS A 297 2.30 -25.71 -11.89
N GLY A 298 3.46 -25.88 -12.53
CA GLY A 298 3.94 -25.07 -13.65
C GLY A 298 4.91 -23.95 -13.28
N ILE A 299 5.40 -23.86 -12.04
CA ILE A 299 6.44 -22.88 -11.70
C ILE A 299 7.80 -23.37 -12.19
N ALA A 300 8.51 -22.52 -12.94
CA ALA A 300 9.83 -22.85 -13.48
C ALA A 300 10.84 -23.15 -12.36
N ALA A 301 11.55 -24.26 -12.48
CA ALA A 301 12.55 -24.69 -11.50
C ALA A 301 13.64 -23.62 -11.23
N ALA A 302 14.03 -22.88 -12.27
CA ALA A 302 15.06 -21.83 -12.19
C ALA A 302 14.68 -20.66 -11.24
N ARG A 303 13.39 -20.51 -10.93
CA ARG A 303 12.89 -19.46 -10.03
C ARG A 303 12.89 -19.88 -8.56
N MET A 304 13.28 -21.11 -8.24
CA MET A 304 13.18 -21.67 -6.90
C MET A 304 14.47 -22.39 -6.51
N THR A 305 14.91 -22.20 -5.27
CA THR A 305 15.97 -23.02 -4.65
C THR A 305 15.44 -23.59 -3.35
N ALA A 306 15.68 -24.87 -3.05
CA ALA A 306 15.28 -25.49 -1.78
C ALA A 306 16.48 -25.64 -0.83
N ARG A 307 16.36 -25.16 0.41
CA ARG A 307 17.39 -25.24 1.46
C ARG A 307 16.80 -25.70 2.80
N GLY A 308 17.43 -26.68 3.43
CA GLY A 308 17.13 -27.09 4.80
C GLY A 308 18.04 -26.39 5.81
N TYR A 309 17.45 -25.78 6.84
CA TYR A 309 18.18 -25.12 7.92
C TYR A 309 18.08 -25.86 9.27
N GLY A 310 17.33 -26.96 9.31
CA GLY A 310 17.08 -27.72 10.54
C GLY A 310 16.57 -26.82 11.67
N GLU A 311 17.16 -26.99 12.84
CA GLU A 311 16.86 -26.21 14.06
C GLU A 311 17.70 -24.93 14.20
N GLY A 312 18.62 -24.65 13.26
CA GLY A 312 19.64 -23.61 13.39
C GLY A 312 19.15 -22.17 13.24
N ARG A 313 17.85 -21.97 12.93
CA ARG A 313 17.19 -20.65 12.79
C ARG A 313 15.80 -20.66 13.43
N PRO A 314 15.72 -20.78 14.77
CA PRO A 314 14.44 -20.75 15.49
C PRO A 314 13.82 -19.35 15.42
N ILE A 315 12.49 -19.29 15.36
CA ILE A 315 11.71 -18.04 15.48
C ILE A 315 10.96 -17.95 16.81
N ASP A 316 11.04 -19.02 17.61
CA ASP A 316 10.44 -19.14 18.92
C ASP A 316 11.26 -20.10 19.80
N THR A 317 10.96 -20.16 21.09
CA THR A 317 11.58 -21.11 22.02
C THR A 317 11.35 -22.56 21.59
N ASN A 318 12.31 -23.44 21.86
CA ASN A 318 12.13 -24.90 21.75
C ASN A 318 11.75 -25.56 23.08
N ASP A 319 11.55 -24.77 24.13
CA ASP A 319 11.24 -25.28 25.47
C ASP A 319 9.76 -25.66 25.63
N THR A 320 8.89 -25.14 24.75
CA THR A 320 7.45 -25.39 24.78
C THR A 320 6.98 -26.05 23.49
N GLU A 321 5.91 -26.85 23.55
CA GLU A 321 5.35 -27.47 22.34
C GLU A 321 4.78 -26.46 21.34
N GLU A 322 4.28 -25.31 21.83
CA GLU A 322 3.83 -24.21 20.99
C GLU A 322 5.01 -23.57 20.24
N GLY A 323 6.11 -23.29 20.93
CA GLY A 323 7.30 -22.73 20.30
C GLY A 323 7.96 -23.70 19.31
N LYS A 324 8.03 -25.00 19.64
CA LYS A 324 8.45 -26.04 18.70
C LYS A 324 7.53 -26.10 17.47
N ALA A 325 6.21 -25.98 17.65
CA ALA A 325 5.27 -25.91 16.54
C ALA A 325 5.52 -24.70 15.64
N ASN A 326 5.86 -23.55 16.21
CA ASN A 326 6.24 -22.35 15.47
C ASN A 326 7.55 -22.55 14.69
N ASN A 327 8.51 -23.29 15.23
CA ASN A 327 9.79 -23.58 14.58
C ASN A 327 9.67 -24.59 13.41
N ARG A 328 8.73 -25.54 13.49
CA ARG A 328 8.38 -26.46 12.40
C ARG A 328 7.60 -25.74 11.29
N ARG A 329 8.33 -25.09 10.38
CA ARG A 329 7.75 -24.22 9.35
C ARG A 329 8.46 -24.34 8.01
N VAL A 330 7.81 -23.81 6.98
CA VAL A 330 8.43 -23.49 5.70
C VAL A 330 8.45 -21.97 5.56
N GLU A 331 9.58 -21.43 5.12
CA GLU A 331 9.75 -20.01 4.88
C GLU A 331 10.12 -19.80 3.41
N LEU A 332 9.47 -18.85 2.74
CA LEU A 332 9.77 -18.49 1.36
C LEU A 332 10.51 -17.16 1.40
N LYS A 333 11.74 -17.12 0.91
CA LYS A 333 12.57 -15.92 0.94
C LYS A 333 12.80 -15.41 -0.49
N PRO A 334 12.46 -14.15 -0.82
CA PRO A 334 12.86 -13.55 -2.09
C PRO A 334 14.38 -13.61 -2.28
N LEU A 335 14.81 -13.93 -3.50
CA LEU A 335 16.19 -13.76 -3.94
C LEU A 335 16.34 -12.39 -4.63
N PRO A 336 17.50 -11.72 -4.47
CA PRO A 336 17.75 -10.39 -5.02
C PRO A 336 17.80 -10.36 -6.55
#